data_AF-A0A8J2UHM9-F1
#
_entry.id   AF-A0A8J2UHM9-F1
#
_cell.length_a   1.000
_cell.length_b   1.000
_cell.length_c   1.000
_cell.angle_alpha   90.00
_cell.angle_beta   90.00
_cell.angle_gamma   90.00
#
_symmetry.space_group_name_H-M   'P 1'
#
loop_
_entity.id
_entity.type
_entity.pdbx_description
1 polymer ?
#
loop_
_entity_poly.entity_id
_entity_poly.type
_entity_poly.pdbx_seq_one_letter_code
_entity_poly.pdbx_strand_id
1 'polypeptide(L)'
;MTSSEVKVQLTAIRENLPLQYSQSGARKMMSSYENYKHILQVLGQSYSSISSPVRSALPEIETAIRQAIRGAQKKEAEECFSQARRQMIEGINSILLADARKLQ
;
A
#
# COMPACT_ATOMS: atom_id res chain seq x y z
N MET A 1 -11.02 -6.40 14.15
CA MET A 1 -9.68 -5.79 14.19
C MET A 1 -9.79 -4.46 14.90
N THR A 2 -8.98 -4.22 15.92
CA THR A 2 -8.96 -2.96 16.69
C THR A 2 -8.15 -1.89 15.95
N SER A 3 -8.35 -0.62 16.32
CA SER A 3 -7.53 0.52 15.85
C SER A 3 -6.03 0.26 16.01
N SER A 4 -5.65 -0.34 17.14
CA SER A 4 -4.26 -0.65 17.48
C SER A 4 -3.66 -1.72 16.57
N GLU A 5 -4.42 -2.79 16.29
CA GLU A 5 -3.98 -3.86 15.38
C GLU A 5 -3.79 -3.35 13.94
N VAL A 6 -4.70 -2.49 13.46
CA VAL A 6 -4.58 -1.83 12.15
C VAL A 6 -3.27 -1.04 12.09
N LYS A 7 -3.02 -0.20 13.09
CA LYS A 7 -1.83 0.64 13.16
C LYS A 7 -0.55 -0.18 13.10
N VAL A 8 -0.48 -1.26 13.89
CA VAL A 8 0.67 -2.17 13.91
C VAL A 8 0.89 -2.81 12.54
N GLN A 9 -0.17 -3.37 11.94
CA GLN A 9 -0.06 -4.05 10.64
C GLN A 9 0.30 -3.10 9.50
N LEU A 10 -0.32 -1.91 9.43
CA LEU A 10 0.00 -0.91 8.41
C LEU A 10 1.45 -0.40 8.55
N THR A 11 1.91 -0.19 9.79
CA THR A 11 3.30 0.20 10.06
C THR A 11 4.27 -0.88 9.59
N ALA A 12 3.97 -2.15 9.92
CA ALA A 12 4.79 -3.29 9.50
C ALA A 12 4.83 -3.42 7.97
N ILE A 13 3.72 -3.22 7.27
CA ILE A 13 3.72 -3.22 5.79
C ILE A 13 4.65 -2.13 5.26
N ARG A 14 4.49 -0.89 5.73
CA ARG A 14 5.28 0.27 5.28
C ARG A 14 6.77 0.05 5.45
N GLU A 15 7.20 -0.49 6.60
CA GLU A 15 8.60 -0.73 6.92
C GLU A 15 9.23 -1.87 6.11
N ASN A 16 8.42 -2.85 5.70
CA ASN A 16 8.88 -4.01 4.94
C ASN A 16 8.77 -3.85 3.41
N LEU A 17 8.34 -2.68 2.91
CA LEU A 17 8.28 -2.44 1.46
C LEU A 17 9.69 -2.44 0.85
N PRO A 18 9.94 -3.23 -0.21
CA PRO A 18 11.26 -3.29 -0.83
C PRO A 18 11.70 -1.91 -1.36
N LEU A 19 12.96 -1.56 -1.14
CA LEU A 19 13.48 -0.21 -1.44
C LEU A 19 13.87 -0.02 -2.90
N GLN A 20 14.31 -1.10 -3.56
CA GLN A 20 14.82 -1.09 -4.92
C GLN A 20 14.08 -2.14 -5.75
N TYR A 21 13.96 -1.85 -7.04
CA TYR A 21 13.35 -2.79 -7.98
C TYR A 21 14.21 -4.05 -8.13
N SER A 22 13.54 -5.18 -8.03
CA SER A 22 13.99 -6.48 -8.51
C SER A 22 12.74 -7.31 -8.77
N GLN A 23 12.82 -8.37 -9.58
CA GLN A 23 11.70 -9.30 -9.77
C GLN A 23 11.19 -9.86 -8.43
N SER A 24 12.11 -10.24 -7.53
CA SER A 24 11.75 -10.71 -6.18
C SER A 24 11.10 -9.61 -5.35
N GLY A 25 11.64 -8.38 -5.40
CA GLY A 25 11.07 -7.20 -4.75
C GLY A 25 9.65 -6.88 -5.25
N ALA A 26 9.40 -6.92 -6.56
CA ALA A 26 8.09 -6.67 -7.13
C ALA A 26 7.05 -7.71 -6.68
N ARG A 27 7.43 -8.99 -6.58
CA ARG A 27 6.57 -10.04 -6.02
C ARG A 27 6.29 -9.83 -4.53
N LYS A 28 7.29 -9.46 -3.73
CA LYS A 28 7.10 -9.09 -2.33
C LYS A 28 6.17 -7.89 -2.18
N MET A 29 6.31 -6.89 -3.06
CA MET A 29 5.42 -5.73 -3.09
C MET A 29 3.97 -6.12 -3.39
N MET A 30 3.73 -7.10 -4.27
CA MET A 30 2.39 -7.66 -4.48
C MET A 30 1.82 -8.29 -3.19
N SER A 31 2.61 -9.07 -2.44
CA SER A 31 2.16 -9.62 -1.16
C SER A 31 1.83 -8.52 -0.14
N SER A 32 2.67 -7.49 -0.04
CA SER A 32 2.40 -6.33 0.81
C SER A 32 1.13 -5.58 0.38
N TYR A 33 0.89 -5.46 -0.93
CA TYR A 33 -0.31 -4.84 -1.49
C TYR A 33 -1.57 -5.63 -1.15
N GLU A 34 -1.57 -6.96 -1.27
CA GLU A 34 -2.75 -7.77 -0.93
C GLU A 34 -3.07 -7.67 0.57
N ASN A 35 -2.05 -7.69 1.44
CA ASN A 35 -2.23 -7.47 2.87
C ASN A 35 -2.81 -6.07 3.15
N TYR A 36 -2.28 -5.05 2.48
CA TYR A 36 -2.76 -3.68 2.60
C TYR A 36 -4.22 -3.54 2.16
N LYS A 37 -4.58 -4.11 1.00
CA LYS A 37 -5.95 -4.17 0.48
C LYS A 37 -6.90 -4.87 1.44
N HIS A 38 -6.48 -5.98 2.03
CA HIS A 38 -7.27 -6.70 3.03
C HIS A 38 -7.54 -5.84 4.27
N ILE A 39 -6.51 -5.19 4.83
CA ILE A 39 -6.68 -4.27 5.96
C ILE A 39 -7.64 -3.14 5.61
N LEU A 40 -7.53 -2.57 4.41
CA LEU A 40 -8.46 -1.55 3.93
C LEU A 40 -9.90 -2.05 3.88
N GLN A 41 -10.15 -3.29 3.42
CA GLN A 41 -11.48 -3.88 3.41
C GLN A 41 -12.03 -4.05 4.83
N VAL A 42 -11.21 -4.55 5.76
CA VAL A 42 -11.57 -4.78 7.17
C VAL A 42 -11.84 -3.46 7.92
N LEU A 43 -11.15 -2.37 7.55
CA LEU A 43 -11.34 -1.05 8.16
C LEU A 43 -12.77 -0.47 8.02
N GLY A 44 -13.59 -1.03 7.13
CA GLY A 44 -15.04 -0.78 7.08
C GLY A 44 -15.44 0.70 6.95
N GLN A 45 -16.68 1.00 7.35
CA GLN A 45 -17.27 2.36 7.31
C GLN A 45 -16.64 3.33 8.30
N SER A 46 -16.02 2.82 9.38
CA SER A 46 -15.43 3.63 10.46
C SER A 46 -14.30 4.54 9.98
N TYR A 47 -13.67 4.22 8.83
CA TYR A 47 -12.62 5.03 8.20
C TYR A 47 -13.00 5.47 6.78
N SER A 48 -14.30 5.54 6.44
CA SER A 48 -14.77 5.81 5.07
C SER A 48 -14.20 7.09 4.46
N SER A 49 -14.12 8.18 5.24
CA SER A 49 -13.60 9.47 4.76
C SER A 49 -12.11 9.46 4.39
N ILE A 50 -11.31 8.64 5.08
CA ILE A 50 -9.85 8.55 4.86
C ILE A 50 -9.53 7.42 3.88
N SER A 51 -10.25 6.31 3.98
CA SER A 51 -10.04 5.13 3.16
C SER A 51 -10.62 5.28 1.76
N SER A 52 -11.55 6.18 1.49
CA SER A 52 -12.13 6.34 0.15
C SER A 52 -11.11 6.80 -0.91
N PRO A 53 -10.35 7.90 -0.71
CA PRO A 53 -9.28 8.26 -1.65
C PRO A 53 -8.21 7.17 -1.77
N VAL A 54 -7.85 6.55 -0.65
CA VAL A 54 -6.86 5.48 -0.62
C VAL A 54 -7.32 4.23 -1.38
N ARG A 55 -8.58 3.85 -1.24
CA ARG A 55 -9.20 2.72 -1.95
C ARG A 55 -9.30 2.99 -3.44
N SER A 56 -9.55 4.25 -3.84
CA SER A 56 -9.62 4.64 -5.25
C SER A 56 -8.28 4.46 -5.99
N ALA A 57 -7.15 4.55 -5.26
CA ALA A 57 -5.82 4.33 -5.82
C ALA A 57 -5.43 2.84 -5.94
N LEU A 58 -6.17 1.91 -5.32
CA LEU A 58 -5.81 0.48 -5.32
C LEU A 58 -5.66 -0.13 -6.72
N PRO A 59 -6.56 0.13 -7.70
CA PRO A 59 -6.43 -0.43 -9.04
C PRO A 59 -5.15 0.04 -9.76
N GLU A 60 -4.76 1.31 -9.56
CA GLU A 60 -3.54 1.87 -10.14
C GLU A 60 -2.29 1.23 -9.53
N ILE A 61 -2.26 1.11 -8.20
CA ILE A 61 -1.17 0.44 -7.47
C ILE A 61 -1.02 -1.00 -7.97
N GLU A 62 -2.11 -1.75 -8.06
CA GLU A 62 -2.09 -3.14 -8.53
C GLU A 62 -1.56 -3.24 -9.95
N THR A 63 -2.02 -2.36 -10.84
CA THR A 63 -1.61 -2.31 -12.23
C THR A 63 -0.10 -2.06 -12.35
N ALA A 64 0.42 -1.08 -11.60
CA ALA A 64 1.83 -0.76 -11.58
C ALA A 64 2.69 -1.93 -11.03
N ILE A 65 2.26 -2.60 -9.95
CA ILE A 65 2.98 -3.78 -9.43
C ILE A 65 2.96 -4.91 -10.48
N ARG A 66 1.82 -5.17 -11.12
CA ARG A 66 1.70 -6.22 -12.16
C ARG A 66 2.58 -5.91 -13.36
N GLN A 67 2.67 -4.65 -13.79
CA GLN A 67 3.58 -4.22 -14.86
C GLN A 67 5.05 -4.41 -14.46
N ALA A 68 5.42 -4.01 -13.24
CA ALA A 68 6.76 -4.23 -12.70
C ALA A 68 7.13 -5.72 -12.62
N ILE A 69 6.17 -6.62 -12.37
CA ILE A 69 6.38 -8.08 -12.39
C ILE A 69 6.52 -8.60 -13.83
N ARG A 70 5.66 -8.15 -14.75
CA ARG A 70 5.63 -8.62 -16.14
C ARG A 70 6.87 -8.23 -16.93
N GLY A 71 7.48 -7.09 -16.62
CA GLY A 71 8.82 -6.75 -17.10
C GLY A 71 8.90 -6.46 -18.59
N ALA A 72 8.04 -5.57 -19.11
CA ALA A 72 8.41 -4.83 -20.32
C ALA A 72 9.45 -3.77 -19.91
N GLN A 73 10.59 -3.73 -20.60
CA GLN A 73 11.75 -2.82 -20.42
C GLN A 73 12.12 -2.43 -18.97
N LYS A 74 13.36 -2.76 -18.54
CA LYS A 74 13.85 -2.55 -17.15
C LYS A 74 13.48 -1.19 -16.55
N LYS A 75 13.60 -0.09 -17.31
CA LYS A 75 13.31 1.27 -16.86
C LYS A 75 11.82 1.48 -16.53
N GLU A 76 10.91 1.00 -17.38
CA GLU A 76 9.47 1.08 -17.15
C GLU A 76 9.07 0.28 -15.91
N ALA A 77 9.61 -0.93 -15.75
CA ALA A 77 9.37 -1.74 -14.56
C ALA A 77 9.85 -1.06 -13.26
N GLU A 78 11.00 -0.36 -13.30
CA GLU A 78 11.53 0.43 -12.18
C GLU A 78 10.64 1.62 -11.83
N GLU A 79 10.11 2.31 -12.83
CA GLU A 79 9.18 3.45 -12.66
C GLU A 79 7.86 2.97 -12.07
N CYS A 80 7.25 1.93 -12.64
CA CYS A 80 6.02 1.32 -12.10
C CYS A 80 6.23 0.82 -10.66
N PHE A 81 7.37 0.20 -10.37
CA PHE A 81 7.72 -0.26 -9.02
C PHE A 81 7.79 0.93 -8.04
N SER A 82 8.48 1.99 -8.43
CA SER A 82 8.68 3.18 -7.60
C SER A 82 7.37 3.93 -7.36
N GLN A 83 6.51 4.02 -8.37
CA GLN A 83 5.18 4.62 -8.27
C GLN A 83 4.29 3.84 -7.30
N ALA A 84 4.17 2.52 -7.48
CA ALA A 84 3.36 1.67 -6.60
C ALA A 84 3.81 1.78 -5.14
N ARG A 85 5.12 1.71 -4.91
CA ARG A 85 5.71 1.86 -3.57
C ARG A 85 5.35 3.21 -2.95
N ARG A 86 5.47 4.31 -3.70
CA ARG A 86 5.14 5.66 -3.22
C ARG A 86 3.66 5.75 -2.83
N GLN A 87 2.75 5.36 -3.72
CA GLN A 87 1.31 5.42 -3.47
C GLN A 87 0.90 4.56 -2.26
N MET A 88 1.50 3.39 -2.07
CA MET A 88 1.28 2.58 -0.86
C MET A 88 1.75 3.30 0.41
N ILE A 89 2.97 3.87 0.41
CA ILE A 89 3.49 4.60 1.58
C ILE A 89 2.62 5.80 1.92
N GLU A 90 2.23 6.59 0.92
CA GLU A 90 1.36 7.76 1.09
C GLU A 90 0.00 7.35 1.67
N GLY A 91 -0.65 6.34 1.09
CA GLY A 91 -1.94 5.87 1.59
C GLY A 91 -1.88 5.32 3.02
N ILE A 92 -0.84 4.55 3.35
CA ILE A 92 -0.59 4.08 4.72
C ILE A 92 -0.40 5.26 5.68
N ASN A 93 0.44 6.23 5.32
CA ASN A 93 0.69 7.40 6.15
C ASN A 93 -0.59 8.22 6.38
N SER A 94 -1.42 8.40 5.37
CA SER A 94 -2.72 9.08 5.50
C SER A 94 -3.63 8.39 6.52
N ILE A 95 -3.68 7.05 6.53
CA ILE A 95 -4.48 6.29 7.49
C ILE A 95 -3.92 6.42 8.90
N LEU A 96 -2.61 6.24 9.07
CA LEU A 96 -1.94 6.33 10.36
C LEU A 96 -2.07 7.73 11.00
N LEU A 97 -1.98 8.79 10.19
CA LEU A 97 -2.17 10.17 10.65
C LEU A 97 -3.61 10.43 11.07
N ALA A 98 -4.58 9.91 10.32
CA ALA A 98 -5.98 10.11 10.66
C ALA A 98 -6.40 9.32 11.91
N ASP A 99 -5.83 8.13 12.12
CA ASP A 99 -6.00 7.36 13.35
C ASP A 99 -5.47 8.12 14.57
N ALA A 100 -4.29 8.73 14.46
CA ALA A 100 -3.72 9.55 15.52
C ALA A 100 -4.60 10.77 15.88
N ARG A 101 -5.27 11.37 14.90
CA ARG A 101 -6.18 12.52 15.11
C ARG A 101 -7.51 12.15 15.76
N LYS A 102 -7.98 10.91 15.63
CA LYS A 102 -9.21 10.43 16.31
C LYS A 102 -9.04 10.18 17.81
N LEU A 103 -7.78 10.08 18.27
CA LEU A 103 -7.42 9.87 19.66
C LEU A 103 -7.18 11.19 20.42
N GLN A 104 -7.36 12.34 19.77
CA GLN A 104 -7.38 13.68 20.37
C GLN A 104 -8.82 14.15 20.52
#